data_AF-A0A816CYZ8-F1
#
_entry.id   AF-A0A816CYZ8-F1
#
_cell.length_a   1.000
_cell.length_b   1.000
_cell.length_c   1.000
_cell.angle_alpha   90.00
_cell.angle_beta   90.00
_cell.angle_gamma   90.00
#
_symmetry.space_group_name_H-M   'P 1'
#
loop_
_entity.id
_entity.type
_entity.pdbx_description
1 polymer ?
#
loop_
_entity_poly.entity_id
_entity_poly.type
_entity_poly.pdbx_seq_one_letter_code
_entity_poly.pdbx_strand_id
1 'polypeptide(L)'
;TVVSFLSDHPRHVFRNVIQTVLTRAVRYLSTFEIFNHERRAIRLMFLYNRYPSNYINQQFEKFFADYLSSTSPPILPMITNESQFLALRQKLLNEPTAKQTQLAISAATVQLTQRTQNVIQPNINNFEATIQRNNDKFKKNFFIHITHEARLNGLAREIHIIHDNHFKNTDKAEIRLVVGFRNNPNIEFELSRKRPASSLLKDPLAKSKR
;
A
#
# COMPACT_ATOMS: atom_id res chain seq x y z
N THR A 1 -11.79 3.49 9.76
CA THR A 1 -11.84 2.02 9.66
C THR A 1 -10.43 1.49 9.56
N VAL A 2 -9.96 0.80 10.60
CA VAL A 2 -8.61 0.22 10.66
C VAL A 2 -8.55 -0.94 9.68
N VAL A 3 -7.68 -0.86 8.69
CA VAL A 3 -7.46 -1.94 7.72
C VAL A 3 -6.61 -3.00 8.40
N SER A 4 -7.16 -4.20 8.60
CA SER A 4 -6.42 -5.35 9.10
C SER A 4 -5.28 -5.70 8.12
N PHE A 5 -4.03 -5.63 8.59
CA PHE A 5 -2.83 -5.96 7.81
C PHE A 5 -2.72 -7.47 7.58
N LEU A 6 -3.56 -8.01 6.69
CA LEU A 6 -3.62 -9.43 6.37
C LEU A 6 -2.81 -9.82 5.12
N SER A 7 -2.18 -8.89 4.41
CA SER A 7 -1.43 -9.19 3.17
C SER A 7 0.04 -9.58 3.43
N ASP A 8 0.48 -10.65 2.77
CA ASP A 8 1.89 -11.04 2.60
C ASP A 8 2.65 -9.98 1.80
N HIS A 9 3.25 -9.02 2.49
CA HIS A 9 3.95 -7.92 1.87
C HIS A 9 5.46 -8.19 1.74
N PRO A 10 6.12 -7.77 0.65
CA PRO A 10 7.57 -7.88 0.54
C PRO A 10 8.30 -7.18 1.71
N ARG A 11 9.47 -7.70 2.12
CA ARG A 11 10.23 -7.27 3.32
C ARG A 11 10.36 -5.75 3.50
N HIS A 12 10.47 -5.00 2.40
CA HIS A 12 10.58 -3.54 2.44
C HIS A 12 9.31 -2.86 2.96
N VAL A 13 8.13 -3.45 2.74
CA VAL A 13 6.85 -2.93 3.23
C VAL A 13 6.77 -3.04 4.75
N PHE A 14 7.22 -4.16 5.34
CA PHE A 14 7.27 -4.31 6.81
C PHE A 14 8.20 -3.30 7.47
N ARG A 15 9.23 -2.82 6.77
CA ARG A 15 10.15 -1.79 7.27
C ARG A 15 9.51 -0.40 7.27
N ASN A 16 8.73 -0.08 6.23
CA ASN A 16 8.18 1.25 6.01
C ASN A 16 6.70 1.38 6.40
N VAL A 17 6.07 0.31 6.90
CA VAL A 17 4.64 0.31 7.24
C VAL A 17 4.31 1.34 8.32
N ILE A 18 5.14 1.47 9.36
CA ILE A 18 4.94 2.44 10.44
C ILE A 18 4.98 3.87 9.87
N GLN A 19 5.99 4.18 9.06
CA GLN A 19 6.13 5.48 8.37
C GLN A 19 4.88 5.77 7.53
N THR A 20 4.45 4.79 6.72
CA THR A 20 3.31 4.93 5.81
C THR A 20 2.01 5.20 6.56
N VAL A 21 1.74 4.46 7.63
CA VAL A 21 0.52 4.61 8.42
C VAL A 21 0.52 5.96 9.14
N LEU A 22 1.65 6.40 9.69
CA LEU A 22 1.79 7.73 10.31
C LEU A 22 1.60 8.86 9.29
N THR A 23 2.24 8.79 8.11
CA THR A 23 2.04 9.79 7.04
C THR A 23 0.56 9.89 6.64
N ARG A 24 -0.12 8.75 6.50
CA ARG A 24 -1.56 8.74 6.18
C ARG A 24 -2.40 9.35 7.30
N ALA A 25 -2.13 8.99 8.54
CA ALA A 25 -2.83 9.56 9.69
C ALA A 25 -2.70 11.08 9.72
N VAL A 26 -1.49 11.63 9.52
CA VAL A 26 -1.31 13.08 9.49
C VAL A 26 -2.05 13.75 8.33
N ARG A 27 -2.05 13.16 7.14
CA ARG A 27 -2.73 13.75 5.97
C ARG A 27 -4.25 13.79 6.13
N TYR A 28 -4.84 12.72 6.66
CA TYR A 28 -6.30 12.57 6.72
C TYR A 28 -6.94 13.22 7.95
N LEU A 29 -6.22 13.31 9.06
CA LEU A 29 -6.78 13.84 10.29
C LEU A 29 -6.68 15.36 10.33
N SER A 30 -7.71 16.00 10.87
CA SER A 30 -7.86 17.45 10.86
C SER A 30 -7.35 18.13 12.13
N THR A 31 -7.33 17.42 13.27
CA THR A 31 -6.92 17.96 14.57
C THR A 31 -5.84 17.11 15.23
N PHE A 32 -5.02 17.74 16.08
CA PHE A 32 -3.99 17.06 16.85
C PHE A 32 -4.57 16.04 17.82
N GLU A 33 -5.73 16.33 18.43
CA GLU A 33 -6.37 15.42 19.38
C GLU A 33 -6.73 14.08 18.72
N ILE A 34 -7.40 14.13 17.57
CA ILE A 34 -7.79 12.92 16.82
C ILE A 34 -6.53 12.19 16.34
N PHE A 35 -5.52 12.94 15.88
CA PHE A 35 -4.22 12.37 15.52
C PHE A 35 -3.54 11.66 16.70
N ASN A 36 -3.57 12.23 17.90
CA ASN A 36 -2.95 11.64 19.07
C ASN A 36 -3.65 10.35 19.49
N HIS A 37 -4.98 10.31 19.39
CA HIS A 37 -5.75 9.08 19.60
C HIS A 37 -5.38 8.01 18.56
N GLU A 38 -5.37 8.35 17.27
CA GLU A 38 -4.99 7.44 16.19
C GLU A 38 -3.55 6.94 16.35
N ARG A 39 -2.62 7.82 16.73
CA ARG A 39 -1.22 7.48 17.00
C ARG A 39 -1.08 6.41 18.08
N ARG A 40 -1.86 6.50 19.16
CA ARG A 40 -1.91 5.47 20.21
C ARG A 40 -2.49 4.16 19.67
N ALA A 41 -3.57 4.23 18.88
CA ALA A 41 -4.17 3.06 18.25
C ALA A 41 -3.21 2.35 17.30
N ILE A 42 -2.47 3.10 16.46
CA ILE A 42 -1.41 2.58 15.57
C ILE A 42 -0.33 1.85 16.38
N ARG A 43 0.14 2.47 17.47
CA ARG A 43 1.13 1.84 18.36
C ARG A 43 0.63 0.51 18.92
N LEU A 44 -0.60 0.48 19.44
CA LEU A 44 -1.23 -0.74 19.96
C LEU A 44 -1.36 -1.80 18.86
N MET A 45 -1.80 -1.41 17.66
CA MET A 45 -1.91 -2.32 16.52
C MET A 45 -0.57 -3.01 16.23
N PHE A 46 0.55 -2.28 16.21
CA PHE A 46 1.86 -2.90 15.98
C PHE A 46 2.31 -3.81 17.13
N LEU A 47 2.01 -3.44 18.38
CA LEU A 47 2.28 -4.30 19.54
C LEU A 47 1.48 -5.62 19.46
N TYR A 48 0.20 -5.57 19.10
CA TYR A 48 -0.63 -6.75 18.88
C TYR A 48 -0.07 -7.64 17.76
N ASN A 49 0.48 -7.03 16.71
CA ASN A 49 1.20 -7.73 15.64
C ASN A 49 2.64 -8.15 16.01
N ARG A 50 2.97 -8.19 17.32
CA ARG A 50 4.24 -8.67 17.88
C ARG A 50 5.49 -7.91 17.39
N TYR A 51 5.34 -6.64 17.01
CA TYR A 51 6.50 -5.78 16.78
C TYR A 51 7.17 -5.44 18.12
N PRO A 52 8.51 -5.46 18.20
CA PRO A 52 9.21 -5.03 19.42
C PRO A 52 8.92 -3.56 19.74
N SER A 53 8.64 -3.25 20.99
CA SER A 53 8.37 -1.87 21.45
C SER A 53 9.50 -0.90 21.07
N ASN A 54 10.77 -1.34 21.23
CA ASN A 54 11.93 -0.52 20.88
C ASN A 54 11.97 -0.17 19.39
N TYR A 55 11.64 -1.13 18.52
CA TYR A 55 11.57 -0.88 17.08
C TYR A 55 10.45 0.12 16.74
N ILE A 56 9.28 -0.03 17.37
CA ILE A 56 8.16 0.91 17.17
C ILE A 56 8.59 2.32 17.59
N ASN A 57 9.22 2.47 18.76
CA ASN A 57 9.74 3.76 19.25
C ASN A 57 10.71 4.38 18.24
N GLN A 58 11.72 3.62 17.81
CA GLN A 58 12.71 4.09 16.84
C GLN A 58 12.06 4.55 15.52
N GLN A 59 11.03 3.84 15.03
CA GLN A 59 10.34 4.26 13.81
C GLN A 59 9.50 5.52 14.01
N PHE A 60 8.84 5.67 15.17
CA PHE A 60 8.09 6.89 15.49
C PHE A 60 9.04 8.09 15.64
N GLU A 61 10.14 7.93 16.38
CA GLU A 61 11.17 8.96 16.53
C GLU A 61 11.75 9.37 15.18
N LYS A 62 12.11 8.40 14.34
CA LYS A 62 12.60 8.67 12.99
C LYS A 62 11.58 9.46 12.17
N PHE A 63 10.30 9.04 12.19
CA PHE A 63 9.24 9.77 11.47
C PHE A 63 9.21 11.23 11.89
N PHE A 64 9.14 11.52 13.18
CA PHE A 64 9.06 12.90 13.65
C PHE A 64 10.36 13.69 13.44
N ALA A 65 11.52 13.05 13.55
CA ALA A 65 12.81 13.69 13.27
C ALA A 65 12.89 14.20 11.82
N ASP A 66 12.44 13.39 10.86
CA ASP A 66 12.47 13.73 9.42
C ASP A 66 11.64 15.01 9.10
N TYR A 67 10.66 15.37 9.94
CA TYR A 67 9.79 16.52 9.68
C TYR A 67 9.90 17.69 10.67
N LEU A 68 10.36 17.48 11.91
CA LEU A 68 10.41 18.51 12.96
C LEU A 68 11.78 19.20 13.12
N SER A 69 12.71 19.01 12.18
CA SER A 69 14.12 19.40 12.23
C SER A 69 14.44 20.92 12.23
N SER A 70 13.71 21.78 12.96
CA SER A 70 13.97 23.24 12.92
C SER A 70 14.13 23.96 14.25
N THR A 71 13.99 23.33 15.41
CA THR A 71 14.25 24.00 16.69
C THR A 71 14.72 23.01 17.74
N SER A 72 15.96 23.19 18.21
CA SER A 72 16.69 22.55 19.34
C SER A 72 16.22 21.17 19.86
N PRO A 73 17.15 20.23 20.11
CA PRO A 73 16.84 18.83 20.33
C PRO A 73 15.92 18.65 21.55
N PRO A 74 14.65 18.24 21.38
CA PRO A 74 13.94 17.63 22.48
C PRO A 74 14.52 16.23 22.66
N ILE A 75 14.50 15.76 23.89
CA ILE A 75 14.93 14.41 24.30
C ILE A 75 14.19 13.31 23.49
N LEU A 76 13.07 13.64 22.84
CA LEU A 76 12.40 12.86 21.81
C LEU A 76 11.68 13.81 20.81
N PRO A 77 11.90 13.73 19.49
CA PRO A 77 11.13 14.50 18.51
C PRO A 77 9.68 14.02 18.56
N MET A 78 8.80 14.78 19.21
CA MET A 78 7.40 14.44 19.34
C MET A 78 6.55 15.70 19.23
N ILE A 79 5.43 15.59 18.50
CA ILE A 79 4.43 16.66 18.40
C ILE A 79 3.68 16.74 19.73
N THR A 80 3.64 17.93 20.32
CA THR A 80 2.98 18.18 21.62
C THR A 80 1.77 19.10 21.52
N ASN A 81 1.58 19.80 20.40
CA ASN A 81 0.52 20.79 20.25
C ASN A 81 -0.08 20.83 18.82
N GLU A 82 -1.21 21.53 18.70
CA GLU A 82 -1.96 21.71 17.44
C GLU A 82 -1.14 22.44 16.37
N SER A 83 -0.38 23.48 16.74
CA SER A 83 0.38 24.26 15.76
C SER A 83 1.49 23.44 15.09
N GLN A 84 2.23 22.62 15.85
CA GLN A 84 3.22 21.68 15.32
C GLN A 84 2.57 20.62 14.42
N PHE A 85 1.39 20.12 14.80
CA PHE A 85 0.63 19.17 13.98
C PHE A 85 0.22 19.79 12.64
N LEU A 86 -0.36 20.99 12.66
CA LEU A 86 -0.78 21.68 11.44
C LEU A 86 0.41 22.01 10.53
N ALA A 87 1.55 22.43 11.09
CA ALA A 87 2.78 22.66 10.33
C ALA A 87 3.26 21.38 9.64
N LEU A 88 3.30 20.25 10.36
CA LEU A 88 3.63 18.95 9.79
C LEU A 88 2.65 18.55 8.68
N ARG A 89 1.35 18.72 8.94
CA ARG A 89 0.30 18.35 8.00
C ARG A 89 0.42 19.14 6.71
N GLN A 90 0.65 20.45 6.78
CA GLN A 90 0.86 21.29 5.61
C GLN A 90 2.09 20.83 4.81
N LYS A 91 3.20 20.55 5.48
CA LYS A 91 4.40 20.00 4.82
C LYS A 91 4.09 18.69 4.08
N LEU A 92 3.40 17.76 4.74
CA LEU A 92 3.06 16.46 4.16
C LEU A 92 2.00 16.51 3.07
N LEU A 93 1.09 17.49 3.08
CA LEU A 93 0.11 17.68 2.01
C LEU A 93 0.76 18.19 0.72
N ASN A 94 1.82 18.98 0.84
CA ASN A 94 2.58 19.50 -0.29
C ASN A 94 3.53 18.46 -0.91
N GLU A 95 3.84 17.37 -0.19
CA GLU A 95 4.66 16.27 -0.71
C GLU A 95 3.84 15.34 -1.62
N PRO A 96 4.33 15.03 -2.84
CA PRO A 96 3.64 14.11 -3.74
C PRO A 96 3.53 12.71 -3.11
N THR A 97 2.37 12.08 -3.25
CA THR A 97 2.17 10.66 -2.90
C THR A 97 3.01 9.76 -3.81
N ALA A 98 3.39 8.57 -3.34
CA ALA A 98 4.09 7.59 -4.17
C ALA A 98 3.41 7.33 -5.52
N LYS A 99 2.06 7.33 -5.56
CA LYS A 99 1.29 7.21 -6.80
C LYS A 99 1.47 8.42 -7.71
N GLN A 100 1.42 9.64 -7.16
CA GLN A 100 1.67 10.87 -7.92
C GLN A 100 3.12 10.92 -8.43
N THR A 101 4.10 10.54 -7.61
CA THR A 101 5.50 10.43 -8.02
C THR A 101 5.66 9.43 -9.16
N GLN A 102 5.04 8.25 -9.07
CA GLN A 102 5.10 7.24 -10.12
C GLN A 102 4.43 7.70 -11.42
N LEU A 103 3.30 8.41 -11.33
CA LEU A 103 2.65 9.01 -12.49
C LEU A 103 3.51 10.11 -13.13
N ALA A 104 4.14 10.96 -12.32
CA ALA A 104 5.06 12.00 -12.78
C ALA A 104 6.30 11.40 -13.46
N ILE A 105 6.89 10.34 -12.89
CA ILE A 105 8.00 9.59 -13.50
C ILE A 105 7.54 9.00 -14.83
N SER A 106 6.43 8.26 -14.85
CA SER A 106 5.89 7.64 -16.07
C SER A 106 5.66 8.69 -17.17
N ALA A 107 5.05 9.83 -16.84
CA ALA A 107 4.83 10.93 -17.77
C ALA A 107 6.15 11.53 -18.30
N ALA A 108 7.14 11.73 -17.44
CA ALA A 108 8.47 12.22 -17.83
C ALA A 108 9.20 11.23 -18.75
N THR A 109 9.14 9.92 -18.46
CA THR A 109 9.71 8.90 -19.36
C THR A 109 9.04 8.90 -20.73
N VAL A 110 7.71 9.05 -20.82
CA VAL A 110 7.02 9.12 -22.12
C VAL A 110 7.47 10.32 -22.94
N GLN A 111 7.68 11.49 -22.30
CA GLN A 111 8.20 12.68 -22.97
C GLN A 111 9.65 12.51 -23.46
N LEU A 112 10.50 11.84 -22.67
CA LEU A 112 11.88 11.52 -23.07
C LEU A 112 11.92 10.53 -24.25
N THR A 113 11.05 9.52 -24.26
CA THR A 113 10.96 8.56 -25.36
C THR A 113 10.48 9.22 -26.65
N GLN A 114 9.52 10.15 -26.59
CA GLN A 114 9.09 10.95 -27.75
C GLN A 114 10.21 11.84 -28.29
N ARG A 115 11.10 12.36 -27.44
CA ARG A 115 12.25 13.17 -27.86
C ARG A 115 13.34 12.35 -28.55
N THR A 116 13.40 11.04 -28.30
CA THR A 116 14.44 10.13 -28.84
C THR A 116 13.96 9.39 -30.10
N GLN A 117 12.65 9.44 -30.42
CA GLN A 117 12.06 8.74 -31.57
C GLN A 117 12.17 9.46 -32.92
N ASN A 118 12.91 10.57 -33.01
CA ASN A 118 13.17 11.24 -34.30
C ASN A 118 14.34 10.64 -35.11
N VAL A 119 14.92 9.49 -34.72
CA VAL A 119 16.09 8.94 -35.44
C VAL A 119 15.96 7.49 -35.93
N ILE A 120 15.03 6.65 -35.44
CA ILE A 120 14.93 5.26 -35.94
C ILE A 120 13.48 4.79 -36.02
N GLN A 121 12.91 4.75 -37.23
CA GLN A 121 11.92 3.73 -37.62
C GLN A 121 12.70 2.43 -37.92
N PRO A 122 12.21 1.24 -37.53
CA PRO A 122 10.98 0.70 -38.10
C PRO A 122 10.09 -0.17 -37.17
N ASN A 123 8.86 -0.39 -37.68
CA ASN A 123 7.96 -1.53 -37.43
C ASN A 123 7.10 -1.53 -36.15
N ILE A 124 6.18 -0.55 -36.04
CA ILE A 124 5.17 -0.43 -34.98
C ILE A 124 3.89 -1.25 -35.27
N ASN A 125 3.67 -1.69 -36.50
CA ASN A 125 2.37 -2.21 -36.95
C ASN A 125 1.93 -3.55 -36.33
N ASN A 126 2.84 -4.34 -35.74
CA ASN A 126 2.49 -5.63 -35.12
C ASN A 126 2.22 -5.54 -33.60
N PHE A 127 2.68 -4.48 -32.93
CA PHE A 127 2.52 -4.34 -31.49
C PHE A 127 1.14 -3.75 -31.13
N GLU A 128 0.66 -2.79 -31.93
CA GLU A 128 -0.65 -2.17 -31.72
C GLU A 128 -1.82 -3.14 -31.95
N ALA A 129 -1.73 -4.02 -32.94
CA ALA A 129 -2.76 -5.04 -33.18
C ALA A 129 -2.90 -6.06 -32.03
N THR A 130 -1.80 -6.33 -31.31
CA THR A 130 -1.78 -7.26 -30.17
C THR A 130 -2.31 -6.60 -28.90
N ILE A 131 -2.04 -5.31 -28.68
CA ILE A 131 -2.59 -4.54 -27.56
C ILE A 131 -4.09 -4.27 -27.76
N GLN A 132 -4.52 -3.93 -28.98
CA GLN A 132 -5.94 -3.69 -29.28
C GLN A 132 -6.79 -4.96 -29.15
N ARG A 133 -6.31 -6.12 -29.66
CA ARG A 133 -7.02 -7.40 -29.49
C ARG A 133 -7.14 -7.82 -28.02
N ASN A 134 -6.14 -7.55 -27.20
CA ASN A 134 -6.21 -7.84 -25.76
C ASN A 134 -7.18 -6.91 -25.04
N ASN A 135 -7.18 -5.61 -25.34
CA ASN A 135 -8.08 -4.64 -24.70
C ASN A 135 -9.56 -4.95 -24.95
N ASP A 136 -9.95 -5.38 -26.15
CA ASP A 136 -11.34 -5.77 -26.41
C ASP A 136 -11.75 -7.08 -25.71
N LYS A 137 -10.80 -8.00 -25.51
CA LYS A 137 -11.04 -9.23 -24.74
C LYS A 137 -11.30 -8.93 -23.25
N PHE A 138 -10.70 -7.89 -22.69
CA PHE A 138 -10.94 -7.50 -21.29
C PHE A 138 -12.22 -6.68 -21.10
N LYS A 139 -12.70 -5.94 -22.12
CA LYS A 139 -13.94 -5.15 -22.00
C LYS A 139 -15.19 -5.99 -21.70
N LYS A 140 -15.21 -7.26 -22.13
CA LYS A 140 -16.35 -8.16 -21.93
C LYS A 140 -16.21 -9.12 -20.75
N ASN A 141 -15.12 -9.04 -19.99
CA ASN A 141 -14.88 -9.93 -18.87
C ASN A 141 -14.72 -9.16 -17.57
N PHE A 142 -15.47 -9.54 -16.54
CA PHE A 142 -15.31 -9.02 -15.18
C PHE A 142 -14.62 -10.08 -14.32
N PHE A 143 -13.47 -9.76 -13.73
CA PHE A 143 -12.67 -10.71 -12.97
C PHE A 143 -12.79 -10.47 -11.48
N ILE A 144 -13.15 -11.52 -10.72
CA ILE A 144 -13.12 -11.52 -9.26
C ILE A 144 -12.12 -12.59 -8.82
N HIS A 145 -11.10 -12.18 -8.08
CA HIS A 145 -10.17 -13.10 -7.44
C HIS A 145 -10.48 -13.20 -5.95
N ILE A 146 -10.71 -14.43 -5.49
CA ILE A 146 -10.93 -14.73 -4.08
C ILE A 146 -9.67 -15.38 -3.53
N THR A 147 -9.14 -14.83 -2.45
CA THR A 147 -8.06 -15.48 -1.69
C THR A 147 -8.62 -16.75 -1.07
N HIS A 148 -8.02 -17.89 -1.37
CA HIS A 148 -8.56 -19.19 -0.99
C HIS A 148 -8.66 -19.35 0.54
N GLU A 149 -9.89 -19.44 1.05
CA GLU A 149 -10.21 -19.94 2.39
C GLU A 149 -11.08 -21.18 2.25
N ALA A 150 -10.72 -22.29 2.89
CA ALA A 150 -11.43 -23.57 2.73
C ALA A 150 -12.93 -23.51 3.05
N ARG A 151 -13.35 -22.59 3.92
CA ARG A 151 -14.76 -22.33 4.26
C ARG A 151 -15.56 -21.65 3.13
N LEU A 152 -14.90 -21.14 2.09
CA LEU A 152 -15.51 -20.42 0.97
C LEU A 152 -15.54 -21.24 -0.33
N ASN A 153 -15.40 -22.58 -0.25
CA ASN A 153 -15.43 -23.45 -1.43
C ASN A 153 -16.72 -23.32 -2.26
N GLY A 154 -17.85 -22.88 -1.66
CA GLY A 154 -19.11 -22.62 -2.36
C GLY A 154 -19.25 -21.19 -2.91
N LEU A 155 -18.43 -20.24 -2.45
CA LEU A 155 -18.66 -18.82 -2.69
C LEU A 155 -18.56 -18.45 -4.18
N ALA A 156 -17.64 -19.06 -4.93
CA ALA A 156 -17.54 -18.78 -6.37
C ALA A 156 -18.84 -19.13 -7.11
N ARG A 157 -19.46 -20.26 -6.75
CA ARG A 157 -20.76 -20.67 -7.32
C ARG A 157 -21.86 -19.69 -6.94
N GLU A 158 -21.91 -19.26 -5.69
CA GLU A 158 -22.90 -18.28 -5.22
C GLU A 158 -22.77 -16.94 -5.95
N ILE A 159 -21.55 -16.44 -6.14
CA ILE A 159 -21.30 -15.20 -6.88
C ILE A 159 -21.78 -15.34 -8.34
N HIS A 160 -21.53 -16.48 -8.99
CA HIS A 160 -22.05 -16.73 -10.34
C HIS A 160 -23.58 -16.73 -10.37
N ILE A 161 -24.24 -17.41 -9.42
CA ILE A 161 -25.71 -17.44 -9.33
C ILE A 161 -26.27 -16.02 -9.13
N ILE A 162 -25.68 -15.24 -8.22
CA ILE A 162 -26.11 -13.86 -7.96
C ILE A 162 -25.93 -12.98 -9.20
N HIS A 163 -24.77 -13.10 -9.87
CA HIS A 163 -24.47 -12.35 -11.09
C HIS A 163 -25.50 -12.66 -12.18
N ASP A 164 -25.74 -13.94 -12.46
CA ASP A 164 -26.63 -14.36 -13.53
C ASP A 164 -28.09 -13.96 -13.22
N ASN A 165 -28.55 -14.15 -11.98
CA ASN A 165 -29.90 -13.74 -11.59
C ASN A 165 -30.11 -12.22 -11.70
N HIS A 166 -29.08 -11.43 -11.41
CA HIS A 166 -29.20 -9.97 -11.40
C HIS A 166 -29.06 -9.35 -12.80
N PHE A 167 -28.15 -9.87 -13.64
CA PHE A 167 -27.80 -9.25 -14.91
C PHE A 167 -28.42 -9.90 -16.15
N LYS A 168 -29.07 -11.07 -16.04
CA LYS A 168 -29.62 -11.83 -17.18
C LYS A 168 -30.54 -11.04 -18.12
N ASN A 169 -31.29 -10.06 -17.59
CA ASN A 169 -32.22 -9.24 -18.37
C ASN A 169 -31.75 -7.80 -18.57
N THR A 170 -30.45 -7.54 -18.40
CA THR A 170 -29.84 -6.21 -18.57
C THR A 170 -28.97 -6.17 -19.82
N ASP A 171 -28.66 -4.96 -20.28
CA ASP A 171 -27.65 -4.70 -21.31
C ASP A 171 -26.26 -5.26 -20.94
N LYS A 172 -26.02 -5.50 -19.65
CA LYS A 172 -24.78 -6.07 -19.11
C LYS A 172 -24.73 -7.61 -19.14
N ALA A 173 -25.75 -8.29 -19.65
CA ALA A 173 -25.77 -9.75 -19.76
C ALA A 173 -24.61 -10.31 -20.60
N GLU A 174 -24.01 -9.49 -21.49
CA GLU A 174 -22.85 -9.88 -22.29
C GLU A 174 -21.52 -9.87 -21.52
N ILE A 175 -21.48 -9.29 -20.32
CA ILE A 175 -20.29 -9.28 -19.48
C ILE A 175 -20.15 -10.65 -18.82
N ARG A 176 -19.09 -11.37 -19.19
CA ARG A 176 -18.76 -12.66 -18.59
C ARG A 176 -18.05 -12.43 -17.27
N LEU A 177 -18.66 -12.86 -16.17
CA LEU A 177 -17.98 -12.94 -14.89
C LEU A 177 -17.02 -14.14 -14.87
N VAL A 178 -15.80 -13.92 -14.37
CA VAL A 178 -14.80 -14.96 -14.13
C VAL A 178 -14.40 -14.90 -12.66
N VAL A 179 -14.81 -15.90 -11.88
CA VAL A 179 -14.41 -16.04 -10.48
C VAL A 179 -13.28 -17.05 -10.37
N GLY A 180 -12.12 -16.60 -9.92
CA GLY A 180 -10.94 -17.46 -9.74
C GLY A 180 -10.53 -17.50 -8.27
N PHE A 181 -10.14 -18.68 -7.79
CA PHE A 181 -9.44 -18.81 -6.53
C PHE A 181 -7.95 -18.57 -6.75
N ARG A 182 -7.36 -17.68 -5.95
CA ARG A 182 -5.91 -17.62 -5.82
C ARG A 182 -5.52 -18.41 -4.58
N ASN A 183 -4.94 -19.59 -4.82
CA ASN A 183 -4.18 -20.26 -3.78
C ASN A 183 -2.94 -19.41 -3.52
N ASN A 184 -2.83 -18.85 -2.31
CA ASN A 184 -1.53 -18.41 -1.84
C ASN A 184 -0.82 -19.67 -1.33
N PRO A 185 0.18 -20.22 -2.04
CA PRO A 185 0.93 -21.39 -1.56
C PRO A 185 1.61 -21.12 -0.22
N ASN A 186 1.69 -19.86 0.20
CA ASN A 186 2.24 -19.43 1.47
C ASN A 186 1.20 -19.18 2.57
N ILE A 187 -0.05 -19.66 2.43
CA ILE A 187 -1.11 -19.34 3.42
C ILE A 187 -0.78 -19.88 4.82
N GLU A 188 -0.08 -21.01 4.91
CA GLU A 188 0.44 -21.54 6.19
C GLU A 188 1.52 -20.63 6.78
N PHE A 189 2.35 -19.97 5.96
CA PHE A 189 3.31 -18.96 6.41
C PHE A 189 2.63 -17.65 6.81
N GLU A 190 1.51 -17.29 6.18
CA GLU A 190 0.68 -16.13 6.56
C GLU A 190 0.06 -16.29 7.95
N LEU A 191 -0.33 -17.52 8.33
CA LEU A 191 -0.90 -17.83 9.65
C LEU A 191 0.15 -18.11 10.71
N SER A 192 1.27 -18.76 10.35
CA SER A 192 2.26 -19.21 11.33
C SER A 192 3.33 -18.18 11.66
N ARG A 193 3.66 -17.19 10.79
CA ARG A 193 4.77 -16.25 11.05
C ARG A 193 4.59 -14.88 10.38
N LYS A 194 3.86 -13.97 11.02
CA LYS A 194 3.93 -12.52 10.70
C LYS A 194 4.85 -11.71 11.62
N ARG A 195 5.73 -12.36 12.37
CA ARG A 195 6.81 -11.66 13.09
C ARG A 195 7.82 -11.17 12.04
N PRO A 196 8.18 -9.87 12.00
CA PRO A 196 9.25 -9.41 11.13
C PRO A 196 10.51 -10.24 11.37
N ALA A 197 11.22 -10.61 10.29
CA ALA A 197 12.46 -11.36 10.42
C ALA A 197 13.37 -10.69 11.44
N SER A 198 13.96 -11.47 12.35
CA SER A 198 14.80 -10.93 13.44
C SER A 198 15.96 -10.06 12.93
N SER A 199 16.41 -10.29 11.69
CA SER A 199 17.39 -9.46 10.99
C SER A 199 16.91 -8.04 10.68
N LEU A 200 15.61 -7.83 10.47
CA LEU A 200 14.99 -6.50 10.28
C LEU A 200 14.80 -5.75 11.61
N LEU A 201 14.78 -6.49 12.71
CA LEU A 201 14.59 -5.98 14.08
C LEU A 201 15.92 -5.67 14.79
N LYS A 202 17.05 -6.11 14.22
CA LYS A 202 18.39 -5.81 14.74
C LYS A 202 18.81 -4.44 14.25
N ASP A 203 19.16 -3.58 15.20
CA ASP A 203 19.72 -2.26 14.93
C ASP A 203 21.05 -2.43 14.15
N PRO A 204 21.21 -1.84 12.95
CA PRO A 204 22.49 -1.89 12.24
C PRO A 204 23.63 -1.28 13.07
N LEU A 205 23.33 -0.37 14.00
CA LEU A 205 24.33 0.24 14.89
C LEU A 205 24.84 -0.71 16.00
N ALA A 206 24.09 -1.78 16.32
CA ALA A 206 24.51 -2.74 17.34
C ALA A 206 25.68 -3.64 16.90
N LYS A 207 25.99 -3.69 15.60
CA LYS A 207 27.15 -4.44 15.08
C LYS A 207 28.48 -3.69 15.22
N SER A 208 28.46 -2.41 15.57
CA SER A 208 29.67 -1.57 15.67
C SER A 208 30.38 -1.62 17.04
N LYS A 209 29.93 -2.48 17.97
CA LYS A 209 30.47 -2.58 19.34
C LYS A 209 31.00 -3.98 19.68
N ARG A 210 31.59 -4.68 18.71
CA ARG A 210 32.36 -5.89 18.98
C ARG A 210 33.71 -5.79 18.30
#